data_AF-A0A6B3GE87-F1
#
_entry.id   AF-A0A6B3GE87-F1
#
_cell.length_a   1.000
_cell.length_b   1.000
_cell.length_c   1.000
_cell.angle_alpha   90.00
_cell.angle_beta   90.00
_cell.angle_gamma   90.00
#
_symmetry.space_group_name_H-M   'P 1'
#
loop_
_entity.id
_entity.type
_entity.pdbx_description
1 polymer ?
#
loop_
_entity_poly.entity_id
_entity_poly.type
_entity_poly.pdbx_seq_one_letter_code
_entity_poly.pdbx_strand_id
1 'polypeptide(L)'
;MDSLNSLIDGFGTALTPMNLLWAAIGVLLGTAIGVLPGIGPAMAVALLLPVTYGLDPTGAFIMFAGIYYGAMFGGSTTSILLNTPGESAAVVAAIEGNPMAKAGRGAQALAAAAIGHFAGGMIGTILLV
;
A
#
# COMPACT_ATOMS: atom_id res chain seq x y z
N MET A 1 13.90 16.11 25.43
CA MET A 1 13.39 17.12 24.48
C MET A 1 13.95 16.86 23.08
N ASP A 2 15.18 16.35 22.95
CA ASP A 2 15.80 16.06 21.66
C ASP A 2 15.05 15.04 20.79
N SER A 3 14.52 13.96 21.35
CA SER A 3 13.76 12.96 20.58
C SER A 3 12.47 13.52 19.95
N LEU A 4 11.81 14.46 20.64
CA LEU A 4 10.60 15.10 20.12
C LEU A 4 10.94 16.03 18.95
N ASN A 5 12.06 16.75 19.05
CA ASN A 5 12.58 17.59 17.97
C ASN A 5 12.98 16.74 16.75
N SER A 6 13.68 15.61 16.95
CA SER A 6 13.99 14.69 15.86
C SER A 6 12.76 14.14 15.15
N LEU A 7 11.66 13.89 15.89
CA LEU A 7 10.40 13.43 15.30
C LEU A 7 9.76 14.53 14.43
N ILE A 8 9.72 15.77 14.94
CA ILE A 8 9.20 16.93 14.21
C ILE A 8 10.00 17.19 12.93
N ASP A 9 11.34 17.13 13.00
CA ASP A 9 12.21 17.27 11.84
C ASP A 9 12.01 16.14 10.82
N GLY A 10 11.76 14.91 11.29
CA GLY A 10 11.40 13.77 10.44
C GLY A 10 10.12 14.01 9.65
N PHE A 11 9.06 14.49 10.31
CA PHE A 11 7.82 14.89 9.61
C PHE A 11 8.06 16.03 8.62
N GLY A 12 8.87 17.03 8.98
CA GLY A 12 9.26 18.11 8.06
C GLY A 12 9.94 17.59 6.80
N THR A 13 10.85 16.62 6.95
CA THR A 13 11.55 15.98 5.84
C THR A 13 10.59 15.14 4.97
N ALA A 14 9.72 14.35 5.59
CA ALA A 14 8.76 13.49 4.88
C ALA A 14 7.75 14.29 4.06
N LEU A 15 7.35 15.48 4.54
CA LEU A 15 6.39 16.37 3.88
C LEU A 15 6.99 17.23 2.76
N THR A 16 8.29 17.10 2.46
CA THR A 16 8.90 17.82 1.34
C THR A 16 8.29 17.37 0.00
N PRO A 17 8.13 18.26 -0.99
CA PRO A 17 7.50 17.93 -2.27
C PRO A 17 8.15 16.75 -3.01
N MET A 18 9.48 16.62 -2.90
CA MET A 18 10.23 15.52 -3.52
C MET A 18 9.87 14.18 -2.88
N ASN A 19 9.80 14.13 -1.55
CA ASN A 19 9.44 12.91 -0.83
C ASN A 19 7.98 12.52 -1.03
N LEU A 20 7.07 13.49 -1.12
CA LEU A 20 5.67 13.24 -1.49
C LEU A 20 5.56 12.70 -2.93
N LEU A 21 6.40 13.17 -3.85
CA LEU A 21 6.47 12.61 -5.21
C LEU A 21 6.95 11.15 -5.19
N TRP A 22 7.99 10.83 -4.43
CA TRP A 22 8.45 9.45 -4.26
C TRP A 22 7.40 8.55 -3.61
N ALA A 23 6.66 9.06 -2.61
CA ALA A 23 5.53 8.35 -2.03
C ALA A 23 4.45 8.07 -3.08
N ALA A 24 4.08 9.07 -3.88
CA ALA A 24 3.07 8.93 -4.94
C ALA A 24 3.50 7.90 -6.00
N ILE A 25 4.75 7.97 -6.48
CA ILE A 25 5.32 6.99 -7.42
C ILE A 25 5.31 5.60 -6.80
N GLY A 26 5.74 5.48 -5.54
CA GLY A 26 5.74 4.23 -4.80
C GLY A 26 4.35 3.61 -4.70
N VAL A 27 3.34 4.38 -4.31
CA VAL A 27 1.94 3.92 -4.23
C VAL A 27 1.42 3.48 -5.60
N LEU A 28 1.66 4.26 -6.66
CA LEU A 28 1.22 3.91 -8.01
C LEU A 28 1.84 2.60 -8.50
N LEU A 29 3.16 2.44 -8.34
CA LEU A 29 3.86 1.21 -8.73
C LEU A 29 3.43 0.02 -7.85
N GLY A 30 3.31 0.25 -6.55
CA GLY A 30 2.82 -0.75 -5.59
C GLY A 30 1.44 -1.25 -5.97
N THR A 31 0.50 -0.35 -6.25
CA THR A 31 -0.85 -0.73 -6.68
C THR A 31 -0.84 -1.44 -8.02
N ALA A 32 -0.08 -0.97 -9.01
CA ALA A 32 0.02 -1.62 -10.31
C ALA A 32 0.53 -3.06 -10.21
N ILE A 33 1.58 -3.29 -9.41
CA ILE A 33 2.12 -4.64 -9.18
C ILE A 33 1.19 -5.45 -8.27
N GLY A 34 0.57 -4.85 -7.26
CA GLY A 34 -0.32 -5.54 -6.34
C GLY A 34 -1.56 -6.12 -7.02
N VAL A 35 -2.01 -5.54 -8.14
CA VAL A 35 -3.09 -6.13 -8.94
C VAL A 35 -2.65 -7.43 -9.64
N LEU A 36 -1.36 -7.74 -9.71
CA LEU A 36 -0.91 -9.01 -10.27
C LEU A 36 -1.19 -10.18 -9.30
N PRO A 37 -1.95 -11.21 -9.71
CA PRO A 37 -2.26 -12.34 -8.84
C PRO A 37 -0.99 -13.09 -8.42
N GLY A 38 -0.95 -13.51 -7.16
CA GLY A 38 0.20 -14.23 -6.59
C GLY A 38 1.36 -13.35 -6.13
N ILE A 39 1.28 -12.02 -6.28
CA ILE A 39 2.32 -11.09 -5.80
C ILE A 39 1.85 -10.37 -4.54
N GLY A 40 2.45 -10.70 -3.41
CA GLY A 40 2.23 -10.02 -2.13
C GLY A 40 3.06 -8.73 -1.98
N PRO A 41 2.77 -7.90 -0.96
CA PRO A 41 3.46 -6.63 -0.72
C PRO A 41 4.97 -6.77 -0.53
N ALA A 42 5.42 -7.78 0.21
CA ALA A 42 6.84 -8.04 0.42
C ALA A 42 7.57 -8.38 -0.89
N MET A 43 6.92 -9.15 -1.78
CA MET A 43 7.47 -9.41 -3.12
C MET A 43 7.48 -8.15 -3.98
N ALA A 44 6.44 -7.32 -3.94
CA ALA A 44 6.41 -6.06 -4.68
C ALA A 44 7.58 -5.14 -4.28
N VAL A 45 7.84 -5.01 -2.97
CA VAL A 45 9.01 -4.27 -2.46
C VAL A 45 10.32 -4.88 -2.95
N ALA A 46 10.48 -6.21 -2.87
CA ALA A 46 11.70 -6.89 -3.32
C ALA A 46 11.93 -6.73 -4.85
N LEU A 47 10.88 -6.80 -5.66
CA LEU A 47 10.95 -6.65 -7.12
C LEU A 47 11.31 -5.21 -7.53
N LEU A 48 10.84 -4.22 -6.76
CA LEU A 48 11.09 -2.80 -7.03
C LEU A 48 12.32 -2.24 -6.31
N LEU A 49 12.98 -3.02 -5.46
CA LEU A 49 14.22 -2.66 -4.78
C LEU A 49 15.31 -2.11 -5.72
N PRO A 50 15.53 -2.65 -6.94
CA PRO A 50 16.52 -2.09 -7.85
C PRO A 50 16.21 -0.65 -8.30
N VAL A 51 14.94 -0.25 -8.32
CA VAL A 51 14.50 1.10 -8.72
C VAL A 51 14.95 2.15 -7.71
N THR A 52 15.18 1.77 -6.46
CA THR A 52 15.56 2.70 -5.39
C THR A 52 17.07 2.85 -5.21
N TYR A 53 17.91 2.10 -5.92
CA TYR A 53 19.37 2.15 -5.74
C TYR A 53 20.01 3.50 -6.12
N GLY A 54 19.34 4.28 -6.97
CA GLY A 54 19.78 5.63 -7.34
C GLY A 54 19.20 6.75 -6.45
N LEU A 55 18.36 6.41 -5.47
CA LEU A 55 17.70 7.38 -4.60
C LEU A 55 18.49 7.60 -3.31
N ASP A 56 18.29 8.76 -2.69
CA ASP A 56 18.73 8.94 -1.32
C ASP A 56 17.98 7.95 -0.39
N PRO A 57 18.59 7.53 0.73
CA PRO A 57 17.97 6.54 1.62
C PRO A 57 16.58 6.93 2.13
N THR A 58 16.35 8.21 2.43
CA THR A 58 15.06 8.70 2.92
C THR A 58 13.99 8.58 1.85
N GLY A 59 14.28 9.05 0.63
CA GLY A 59 13.38 8.91 -0.52
C GLY A 59 13.09 7.44 -0.86
N ALA A 60 14.10 6.57 -0.78
CA ALA A 60 13.96 5.14 -1.00
C ALA A 60 13.01 4.47 0.00
N PHE A 61 13.16 4.76 1.31
CA PHE A 61 12.26 4.20 2.34
C PHE A 61 10.83 4.72 2.21
N ILE A 62 10.65 5.99 1.86
CA ILE A 62 9.32 6.56 1.62
C ILE A 62 8.67 5.89 0.40
N MET A 63 9.42 5.67 -0.67
CA MET A 63 8.95 4.94 -1.84
C MET A 63 8.58 3.50 -1.49
N PHE A 64 9.39 2.79 -0.69
CA PHE A 64 9.07 1.43 -0.23
C PHE A 64 7.80 1.37 0.61
N ALA A 65 7.57 2.33 1.51
CA ALA A 65 6.32 2.43 2.24
C ALA A 65 5.14 2.60 1.27
N GLY A 66 5.28 3.48 0.28
CA GLY A 66 4.29 3.64 -0.79
C GLY A 66 4.01 2.34 -1.55
N ILE A 67 5.06 1.62 -1.97
CA ILE A 67 4.95 0.34 -2.67
C ILE A 67 4.20 -0.68 -1.81
N TYR A 68 4.57 -0.78 -0.54
CA TYR A 68 3.98 -1.74 0.39
C TYR A 68 2.47 -1.51 0.56
N TYR A 69 2.06 -0.29 0.94
CA TYR A 69 0.65 0.04 1.12
C TYR A 69 -0.14 0.00 -0.19
N GLY A 70 0.47 0.47 -1.29
CA GLY A 70 -0.12 0.38 -2.63
C GLY A 70 -0.39 -1.06 -3.05
N ALA A 71 0.54 -1.97 -2.78
CA ALA A 71 0.42 -3.38 -3.09
C ALA A 71 -0.62 -4.10 -2.23
N MET A 72 -0.77 -3.74 -0.95
CA MET A 72 -1.84 -4.29 -0.09
C MET A 72 -3.23 -4.00 -0.67
N PHE A 73 -3.46 -2.76 -1.09
CA PHE A 73 -4.73 -2.38 -1.73
C PHE A 73 -4.89 -3.02 -3.13
N GLY A 74 -3.82 -3.03 -3.93
CA GLY A 74 -3.81 -3.70 -5.24
C GLY A 74 -4.18 -5.18 -5.15
N GLY A 75 -3.63 -5.90 -4.17
CA GLY A 75 -3.91 -7.32 -3.95
C GLY A 75 -5.38 -7.58 -3.62
N SER A 76 -6.02 -6.67 -2.88
CA SER A 76 -7.46 -6.74 -2.61
C SER A 76 -8.29 -6.60 -3.88
N THR A 77 -7.86 -5.79 -4.86
CA THR A 77 -8.56 -5.63 -6.14
C THR A 77 -8.63 -6.96 -6.90
N THR A 78 -7.53 -7.70 -6.93
CA THR A 78 -7.43 -9.00 -7.61
C THR A 78 -8.18 -10.09 -6.86
N SER A 79 -8.14 -10.08 -5.54
CA SER A 79 -9.00 -10.94 -4.71
C SER A 79 -10.49 -10.71 -4.97
N ILE A 80 -10.90 -9.44 -5.02
CA ILE A 80 -12.31 -9.05 -5.23
C ILE A 80 -12.76 -9.42 -6.64
N LEU A 81 -12.02 -9.02 -7.67
CA LEU A 81 -12.47 -9.17 -9.05
C LEU A 81 -12.22 -10.59 -9.61
N LEU A 82 -11.09 -11.21 -9.27
CA LEU A 82 -10.62 -12.45 -9.88
C LEU A 82 -10.59 -13.65 -8.92
N ASN A 83 -10.98 -13.48 -7.66
CA ASN A 83 -10.97 -14.54 -6.64
C ASN A 83 -9.60 -15.23 -6.49
N THR A 84 -8.52 -14.52 -6.79
CA THR A 84 -7.15 -15.06 -6.83
C THR A 84 -6.27 -14.24 -5.90
N PRO A 85 -6.28 -14.53 -4.59
CA PRO A 85 -5.51 -13.76 -3.60
C PRO A 85 -4.00 -13.96 -3.79
N GLY A 86 -3.24 -12.86 -3.75
CA GLY A 86 -1.78 -12.88 -3.82
C GLY A 86 -1.08 -13.09 -2.47
N GLU A 87 -1.80 -12.93 -1.37
CA GLU A 87 -1.30 -13.13 0.00
C GLU A 87 -2.44 -13.52 0.96
N SER A 88 -2.09 -13.92 2.18
CA SER A 88 -3.07 -14.41 3.16
C SER A 88 -4.05 -13.33 3.63
N ALA A 89 -3.62 -12.07 3.80
CA ALA A 89 -4.52 -11.01 4.23
C ALA A 89 -5.59 -10.69 3.17
N ALA A 90 -5.26 -10.86 1.89
CA ALA A 90 -6.16 -10.58 0.78
C ALA A 90 -7.23 -11.67 0.57
N VAL A 91 -7.12 -12.83 1.24
CA VAL A 91 -8.13 -13.91 1.16
C VAL A 91 -9.47 -13.43 1.72
N VAL A 92 -9.45 -12.65 2.80
CA VAL A 92 -10.69 -12.14 3.43
C VAL A 92 -11.47 -11.25 2.45
N ALA A 93 -10.78 -10.45 1.65
CA ALA A 93 -11.40 -9.62 0.62
C ALA A 93 -12.07 -10.46 -0.49
N ALA A 94 -11.55 -11.66 -0.78
CA ALA A 94 -12.15 -12.56 -1.76
C ALA A 94 -13.46 -13.19 -1.26
N ILE A 95 -13.54 -13.54 0.04
CA ILE A 95 -14.69 -14.23 0.65
C ILE A 95 -16.00 -13.46 0.46
N GLU A 96 -15.99 -12.15 0.74
CA GLU A 96 -17.19 -11.31 0.61
C GLU A 96 -17.17 -10.46 -0.65
N GLY A 97 -15.99 -9.96 -1.04
CA GLY A 97 -15.84 -9.06 -2.16
C GLY A 97 -16.06 -9.72 -3.52
N ASN A 98 -15.63 -10.97 -3.71
CA ASN A 98 -15.84 -11.67 -4.98
C ASN A 98 -17.32 -11.98 -5.27
N PRO A 99 -18.11 -12.48 -4.30
CA PRO A 99 -19.56 -12.57 -4.46
C PRO A 99 -20.21 -11.22 -4.78
N MET A 100 -19.81 -10.13 -4.11
CA MET A 100 -20.32 -8.79 -4.43
C MET A 100 -19.97 -8.36 -5.87
N ALA A 101 -18.73 -8.60 -6.32
CA ALA A 101 -18.31 -8.29 -7.67
C ALA A 101 -19.12 -9.08 -8.73
N LYS A 102 -19.34 -10.38 -8.49
CA LYS A 102 -20.19 -11.24 -9.35
C LYS A 102 -21.64 -10.80 -9.39
N ALA A 103 -22.15 -10.19 -8.33
CA ALA A 103 -23.49 -9.61 -8.27
C ALA A 103 -23.58 -8.20 -8.92
N GLY A 104 -22.55 -7.76 -9.66
CA GLY A 104 -22.51 -6.45 -10.30
C GLY A 104 -22.14 -5.29 -9.36
N ARG A 105 -21.80 -5.58 -8.10
CA ARG A 105 -21.46 -4.60 -7.06
C ARG A 105 -19.94 -4.45 -6.87
N GLY A 106 -19.14 -4.70 -7.91
CA GLY A 106 -17.68 -4.68 -7.84
C GLY A 106 -17.11 -3.32 -7.39
N ALA A 107 -17.64 -2.22 -7.92
CA ALA A 107 -17.22 -0.88 -7.52
C ALA A 107 -17.46 -0.60 -6.02
N GLN A 108 -18.58 -1.09 -5.47
CA GLN A 108 -18.88 -0.96 -4.04
C GLN A 108 -17.94 -1.81 -3.19
N ALA A 109 -17.61 -3.02 -3.65
CA ALA A 109 -16.64 -3.89 -2.97
C ALA A 109 -15.24 -3.26 -2.95
N LEU A 110 -14.78 -2.71 -4.07
CA LEU A 110 -13.48 -2.02 -4.16
C LEU A 110 -13.45 -0.75 -3.30
N ALA A 111 -14.53 0.04 -3.29
CA ALA A 111 -14.63 1.22 -2.43
C ALA A 111 -14.58 0.86 -0.94
N ALA A 112 -15.32 -0.18 -0.53
CA ALA A 112 -15.28 -0.68 0.85
C ALA A 112 -13.87 -1.15 1.23
N ALA A 113 -13.19 -1.87 0.34
CA ALA A 113 -11.80 -2.28 0.56
C ALA A 113 -10.86 -1.08 0.69
N ALA A 114 -10.97 -0.07 -0.18
CA ALA A 114 -10.14 1.13 -0.13
C ALA A 114 -10.30 1.88 1.21
N ILE A 115 -11.56 2.10 1.63
CA ILE A 115 -11.87 2.77 2.90
C ILE A 115 -11.36 1.95 4.08
N GLY A 116 -11.53 0.62 4.04
CA GLY A 116 -11.04 -0.29 5.07
C GLY A 116 -9.52 -0.26 5.22
N HIS A 117 -8.77 -0.29 4.11
CA HIS A 117 -7.30 -0.19 4.13
C HIS A 117 -6.85 1.17 4.65
N PHE A 118 -7.51 2.26 4.25
CA PHE A 118 -7.18 3.60 4.74
C PHE A 118 -7.42 3.72 6.24
N ALA A 119 -8.61 3.35 6.72
CA ALA A 119 -8.95 3.45 8.14
C ALA A 119 -8.10 2.51 9.00
N GLY A 120 -7.96 1.25 8.59
CA GLY A 120 -7.16 0.26 9.30
C GLY A 120 -5.66 0.61 9.31
N GLY A 121 -5.14 1.07 8.17
CA GLY A 121 -3.77 1.55 8.07
C GLY A 121 -3.51 2.76 8.97
N MET A 122 -4.38 3.76 8.94
CA MET A 122 -4.25 4.96 9.76
C MET A 122 -4.34 4.65 11.26
N ILE A 123 -5.32 3.86 11.69
CA ILE A 123 -5.46 3.44 13.10
C ILE A 123 -4.23 2.62 13.53
N GLY A 124 -3.82 1.65 12.71
CA GLY A 124 -2.67 0.80 13.00
C GLY A 124 -1.36 1.59 13.12
N THR A 125 -1.13 2.55 12.21
CA THR A 125 0.02 3.45 12.28
C THR A 125 -0.04 4.29 13.55
N ILE A 126 -1.15 4.97 13.84
CA ILE A 126 -1.28 5.86 15.01
C ILE A 126 -1.07 5.13 16.34
N LEU A 127 -1.56 3.90 16.46
CA LEU A 127 -1.42 3.12 17.70
C LEU A 127 -0.01 2.53 17.89
N LEU A 128 0.76 2.41 16.81
CA LEU A 128 2.11 1.85 16.84
C LEU A 128 3.17 2.88 17.24
N VAL A 129 2.99 4.14 16.84
CA VAL A 129 3.86 5.28 17.24
C VAL A 129 3.49 5.82 18.61
#